data_AF-A0A3D3IXD0-F1
#
_entry.id   AF-A0A3D3IXD0-F1
#
_cell.length_a   1.000
_cell.length_b   1.000
_cell.length_c   1.000
_cell.angle_alpha   90.00
_cell.angle_beta   90.00
_cell.angle_gamma   90.00
#
_symmetry.space_group_name_H-M   'P 1'
#
loop_
_entity.id
_entity.type
_entity.pdbx_description
1 polymer ?
#
loop_
_entity_poly.entity_id
_entity_poly.type
_entity_poly.pdbx_seq_one_letter_code
_entity_poly.pdbx_strand_id
1 'polypeptide(L)' 'TGMVRWRESVDFMARKGITTMLELGPGKVLNGLVKRIAPDVVVHSVGTPADI' A
#
# COMPACT_ATOMS: atom_id res chain seq x y z
N THR A 1 -1.71 23.59 -5.17
CA THR A 1 -1.56 22.27 -4.52
C THR A 1 -1.11 21.29 -5.59
N GLY A 2 -0.02 20.56 -5.36
CA GLY A 2 0.50 19.57 -6.34
C GLY A 2 -0.30 18.27 -6.32
N MET A 3 -0.24 17.50 -7.41
CA MET A 3 -0.87 16.19 -7.50
C MET A 3 -0.08 15.13 -6.72
N VAL A 4 -0.77 14.24 -6.01
CA VAL A 4 -0.15 13.11 -5.32
C VAL A 4 0.13 12.00 -6.32
N ARG A 5 1.42 11.67 -6.51
CA ARG A 5 1.91 10.65 -7.44
C ARG A 5 1.87 9.23 -6.85
N TRP A 6 0.71 8.86 -6.30
CA TRP A 6 0.56 7.62 -5.53
C TRP A 6 0.81 6.37 -6.37
N ARG A 7 0.31 6.35 -7.62
CA ARG A 7 0.51 5.22 -8.53
C ARG A 7 1.99 4.98 -8.79
N GLU A 8 2.75 6.03 -9.09
CA GLU A 8 4.16 5.90 -9.39
C GLU A 8 4.99 5.47 -8.18
N SER A 9 4.61 5.89 -6.97
CA SER A 9 5.25 5.42 -5.74
C SER A 9 5.07 3.91 -5.55
N VAL A 10 3.85 3.38 -5.75
CA VAL A 10 3.57 1.94 -5.63
C VAL A 10 4.28 1.14 -6.73
N ASP A 11 4.23 1.60 -7.98
CA ASP A 11 4.93 0.96 -9.09
C ASP A 11 6.45 0.90 -8.86
N PHE A 12 7.02 1.97 -8.31
CA PHE A 12 8.44 2.00 -7.96
C PHE A 12 8.78 0.94 -6.90
N MET A 13 7.99 0.85 -5.83
CA MET A 13 8.19 -0.14 -4.77
C MET A 13 8.11 -1.58 -5.29
N ALA A 14 7.08 -1.89 -6.09
CA ALA A 14 6.93 -3.20 -6.72
C ALA A 14 8.13 -3.55 -7.62
N ARG A 15 8.60 -2.60 -8.44
CA ARG A 15 9.80 -2.78 -9.29
C ARG A 15 11.10 -2.96 -8.51
N LYS A 16 11.15 -2.49 -7.26
CA LYS A 16 12.27 -2.73 -6.34
C LYS A 16 12.19 -4.09 -5.63
N GLY A 17 11.21 -4.92 -5.96
CA GLY A 17 11.05 -6.25 -5.40
C GLY A 17 10.36 -6.26 -4.03
N ILE A 18 9.68 -5.18 -3.65
CA ILE A 18 8.83 -5.20 -2.46
C ILE A 18 7.62 -6.08 -2.76
N THR A 19 7.47 -7.13 -1.97
CA THR A 19 6.39 -8.12 -2.11
C THR A 19 5.32 -7.97 -1.03
N THR A 20 5.61 -7.26 0.06
CA THR A 20 4.70 -7.06 1.19
C THR A 20 4.66 -5.60 1.60
N MET A 21 3.46 -5.05 1.78
CA MET A 21 3.23 -3.68 2.27
C MET A 21 2.28 -3.70 3.47
N LEU A 22 2.48 -2.76 4.40
CA LEU A 22 1.62 -2.57 5.56
C LEU A 22 0.96 -1.18 5.48
N GLU A 23 -0.37 -1.13 5.45
CA GLU A 23 -1.16 0.10 5.62
C GLU A 23 -1.32 0.37 7.11
N LEU A 24 -0.59 1.37 7.61
CA LEU A 24 -0.66 1.78 9.01
C LEU A 24 -1.72 2.86 9.17
N GLY A 25 -2.77 2.58 9.94
CA GLY A 25 -3.86 3.50 10.22
C GLY A 25 -5.26 2.89 10.05
N PRO A 26 -6.31 3.65 10.35
CA PRO A 26 -7.68 3.17 10.28
C PRO A 26 -8.13 2.97 8.82
N GLY A 27 -8.83 1.86 8.56
CA GLY A 27 -9.41 1.56 7.27
C GLY A 27 -8.52 0.70 6.37
N LYS A 28 -8.80 0.74 5.07
CA LYS A 28 -8.19 -0.12 4.04
C LYS A 28 -8.10 0.54 2.67
N VAL A 29 -7.95 1.87 2.65
CA VAL A 29 -8.01 2.66 1.42
C VAL A 29 -6.74 2.42 0.61
N LEU A 30 -5.57 2.52 1.25
CA LEU A 30 -4.29 2.31 0.57
C LEU A 30 -4.15 0.86 0.11
N ASN A 31 -4.64 -0.12 0.89
CA ASN A 31 -4.70 -1.52 0.49
C ASN A 31 -5.46 -1.70 -0.83
N GLY A 32 -6.66 -1.10 -0.92
CA GLY A 32 -7.45 -1.13 -2.16
C GLY A 32 -6.74 -0.46 -3.34
N LEU A 33 -6.04 0.66 -3.10
CA LEU A 33 -5.29 1.34 -4.16
C LEU A 33 -4.08 0.52 -4.62
N VAL A 34 -3.30 -0.04 -3.69
CA VAL A 34 -2.13 -0.87 -4.00
C VAL A 34 -2.55 -2.09 -4.81
N LYS A 35 -3.62 -2.80 -4.42
CA LYS A 35 -4.11 -3.97 -5.18
C LYS A 35 -4.54 -3.65 -6.62
N ARG A 36 -4.95 -2.42 -6.91
CA ARG A 36 -5.28 -1.98 -8.28
C ARG A 36 -4.03 -1.61 -9.10
N ILE A 37 -2.93 -1.27 -8.45
CA ILE A 37 -1.69 -0.83 -9.09
C ILE A 37 -0.72 -2.01 -9.24
N ALA A 38 -0.49 -2.75 -8.16
CA ALA A 38 0.41 -3.89 -8.08
C ALA A 38 -0.32 -5.08 -7.42
N PRO A 39 -1.09 -5.88 -8.18
CA PRO A 39 -1.93 -6.95 -7.64
C PRO A 39 -1.15 -8.10 -6.99
N ASP A 40 0.13 -8.27 -7.36
CA ASP A 40 1.00 -9.33 -6.83
C ASP A 40 1.60 -8.98 -5.46
N VAL A 41 1.48 -7.72 -5.02
CA VAL A 41 1.96 -7.28 -3.71
C VAL A 41 0.95 -7.66 -2.64
N VAL A 42 1.41 -8.38 -1.61
CA VAL A 42 0.62 -8.68 -0.43
C VAL A 42 0.48 -7.41 0.41
N VAL A 43 -0.74 -7.06 0.81
CA VAL A 43 -0.98 -5.86 1.62
C VAL A 43 -1.81 -6.20 2.85
N HIS A 44 -1.28 -5.85 4.02
CA HIS A 44 -1.98 -5.96 5.31
C HIS A 44 -2.33 -4.57 5.84
N SER A 45 -3.38 -4.50 6.67
CA SER A 45 -3.78 -3.26 7.35
C SER A 45 -3.52 -3.44 8.85
N VAL A 46 -2.91 -2.43 9.46
CA VAL A 46 -2.57 -2.38 10.89
C VAL A 46 -3.19 -1.09 11.44
N GLY A 47 -4.37 -1.20 12.05
CA GLY A 47 -5.15 -0.05 12.49
C GLY A 47 -5.24 0.07 14.01
N THR A 48 -4.95 -1.00 14.74
CA THR A 48 -5.09 -1.10 16.20
C THR A 48 -3.89 -1.82 16.83
N PRO A 49 -3.67 -1.68 18.15
CA PRO A 49 -2.62 -2.42 18.84
C PRO A 49 -2.75 -3.95 18.75
N ALA A 50 -3.97 -4.48 18.52
CA ALA A 50 -4.19 -5.91 18.36
C ALA A 50 -3.72 -6.46 17.00
N ASP A 51 -3.37 -5.59 16.05
CA ASP A 51 -2.90 -5.96 14.72
C ASP A 51 -1.36 -6.13 14.64
N ILE A 52 -0.63 -5.93 15.75
CA ILE A 52 0.83 -6.07 15.90
C ILE A 52 1.16 -7.38 16.60
#